data_AF-A0A074M962-F1
#
_entry.id   AF-A0A074M962-F1
#
_cell.length_a   1.000
_cell.length_b   1.000
_cell.length_c   1.000
_cell.angle_alpha   90.00
_cell.angle_beta   90.00
_cell.angle_gamma   90.00
#
_symmetry.space_group_name_H-M   'P 1'
#
loop_
_entity.id
_entity.type
_entity.pdbx_description
1 polymer ?
#
loop_
_entity_poly.entity_id
_entity_poly.type
_entity_poly.pdbx_seq_one_letter_code
_entity_poly.pdbx_strand_id
1 'polypeptide(L)'
;MTTLDRNEIWAQAFELGQLILESPEVLTYKEAERKMQENADINSKTTKFREMQWQYDRLAEHGTGPHLNGLRQDIEALAKDLDSYPEVQAYKAAMKRVDELLKSVTDLIAATITEKAAE
;
A
#
# COMPACT_ATOMS: atom_id res chain seq x y z
N MET A 1 22.35 -20.26 27.71
CA MET A 1 21.57 -19.22 27.03
C MET A 1 21.34 -19.69 25.61
N THR A 2 20.12 -20.16 25.33
CA THR A 2 19.72 -20.67 24.01
C THR A 2 19.73 -19.51 23.04
N THR A 3 20.62 -19.55 22.06
CA THR A 3 20.57 -18.69 20.88
C THR A 3 19.21 -18.92 20.24
N LEU A 4 18.29 -17.96 20.35
CA LEU A 4 17.03 -18.01 19.61
C LEU A 4 17.39 -18.20 18.13
N ASP A 5 16.94 -19.31 17.56
CA ASP A 5 17.25 -19.61 16.17
C ASP A 5 16.51 -18.58 15.31
N ARG A 6 17.15 -18.02 14.28
CA ARG A 6 16.49 -17.05 13.40
C ARG A 6 15.17 -17.59 12.84
N ASN A 7 15.06 -18.90 12.69
CA ASN A 7 13.82 -19.55 12.26
C ASN A 7 12.66 -19.37 13.25
N GLU A 8 12.92 -19.33 14.56
CA GLU A 8 11.88 -19.07 15.57
C GLU A 8 11.35 -17.64 15.45
N ILE A 9 12.23 -16.66 15.19
CA ILE A 9 11.84 -15.27 14.95
C ILE A 9 10.97 -15.19 13.68
N TRP A 10 11.37 -15.87 12.61
CA TRP A 10 10.59 -15.90 11.37
C TRP A 10 9.23 -16.58 11.54
N ALA A 11 9.16 -17.66 12.31
CA ALA A 11 7.90 -18.33 12.63
C ALA A 11 6.94 -17.39 13.37
N GLN A 12 7.42 -16.72 14.42
CA GLN A 12 6.60 -15.77 15.18
C GLN A 12 6.16 -14.57 14.33
N ALA A 13 7.04 -14.04 13.47
CA ALA A 13 6.69 -12.97 12.55
C ALA A 13 5.60 -13.41 11.54
N PHE A 14 5.66 -14.67 11.07
CA PHE A 14 4.63 -15.23 10.20
C PHE A 14 3.29 -15.38 10.93
N GLU A 15 3.30 -15.90 12.15
CA GLU A 15 2.09 -16.01 12.98
C GLU A 15 1.47 -14.64 13.26
N LEU A 16 2.28 -13.63 13.59
CA LEU A 16 1.82 -12.25 13.74
C LEU A 16 1.18 -11.72 12.45
N GLY A 17 1.77 -12.03 11.29
CA GLY A 17 1.20 -11.72 9.98
C GLY A 17 -0.18 -12.35 9.76
N GLN A 18 -0.38 -13.60 10.18
CA GLN A 18 -1.69 -14.28 10.12
C GLN A 18 -2.72 -13.58 11.00
N LEU A 19 -2.35 -13.20 12.23
CA LEU A 19 -3.25 -12.46 13.13
C LEU A 19 -3.65 -11.10 12.56
N ILE A 20 -2.69 -10.37 11.97
CA ILE A 20 -2.97 -9.10 11.29
C ILE A 20 -3.90 -9.32 10.09
N LEU A 21 -3.78 -10.43 9.37
CA LEU A 21 -4.64 -10.76 8.24
C LEU A 21 -6.13 -10.89 8.63
N GLU A 22 -6.39 -11.27 9.87
CA GLU A 22 -7.73 -11.41 10.47
C GLU A 22 -8.22 -10.13 11.16
N SER A 23 -7.39 -9.08 11.22
CA SER A 23 -7.76 -7.81 11.84
C SER A 23 -8.91 -7.09 11.12
N PRO A 24 -9.75 -6.33 11.85
CA PRO A 24 -10.85 -5.55 11.24
C PRO A 24 -10.39 -4.60 10.14
N GLU A 25 -9.21 -4.00 10.30
CA GLU A 25 -8.59 -3.09 9.34
C GLU A 25 -8.31 -3.80 8.01
N VAL A 26 -7.72 -5.00 8.07
CA VAL A 26 -7.40 -5.80 6.89
C VAL A 26 -8.65 -6.39 6.24
N LEU A 27 -9.64 -6.81 7.04
CA LEU A 27 -10.93 -7.26 6.51
C LEU A 27 -11.65 -6.13 5.76
N THR A 28 -11.73 -4.94 6.36
CA THR A 28 -12.31 -3.75 5.72
C THR A 28 -11.56 -3.39 4.43
N TYR A 29 -10.23 -3.47 4.44
CA TYR A 29 -9.39 -3.26 3.26
C TYR A 29 -9.74 -4.25 2.14
N LYS A 30 -9.80 -5.56 2.43
CA LYS A 30 -10.14 -6.59 1.45
C LYS A 30 -11.53 -6.40 0.86
N GLU A 31 -12.50 -6.00 1.67
CA GLU A 31 -13.85 -5.70 1.19
C GLU A 31 -13.89 -4.48 0.28
N ALA A 32 -13.18 -3.41 0.64
CA ALA A 32 -13.08 -2.21 -0.19
C ALA A 32 -12.35 -2.50 -1.50
N GLU A 33 -11.29 -3.31 -1.46
CA GLU A 33 -10.55 -3.78 -2.64
C GLU A 33 -11.46 -4.54 -3.59
N ARG A 34 -12.24 -5.50 -3.08
CA ARG A 34 -13.21 -6.26 -3.90
C ARG A 34 -14.22 -5.33 -4.56
N LYS A 35 -14.82 -4.41 -3.81
CA LYS A 35 -15.81 -3.46 -4.36
C LYS A 35 -15.21 -2.55 -5.44
N MET A 36 -13.98 -2.09 -5.25
CA MET A 36 -13.26 -1.32 -6.26
C MET A 36 -13.00 -2.14 -7.52
N GLN A 37 -12.60 -3.40 -7.38
CA GLN A 37 -12.34 -4.32 -8.50
C GLN A 37 -13.61 -4.78 -9.23
N GLU A 38 -14.79 -4.71 -8.62
CA GLU A 38 -16.05 -5.04 -9.28
C GLU A 38 -16.52 -3.93 -10.23
N ASN A 39 -16.00 -2.71 -10.07
CA ASN A 39 -16.33 -1.59 -10.92
C ASN A 39 -15.46 -1.60 -12.21
N ALA A 40 -16.10 -1.97 -13.33
CA ALA A 40 -15.43 -2.10 -14.62
C ALA A 40 -14.79 -0.79 -15.12
N ASP A 41 -15.38 0.36 -14.79
CA ASP A 41 -14.89 1.66 -15.20
C ASP A 41 -13.62 2.05 -14.41
N ILE A 42 -13.62 1.83 -13.09
CA ILE A 42 -12.43 1.97 -12.24
C ILE A 42 -11.29 1.06 -12.73
N ASN A 43 -11.59 -0.19 -13.06
CA ASN A 43 -10.59 -1.13 -13.60
C ASN A 43 -9.98 -0.64 -14.91
N SER A 44 -10.82 -0.21 -15.86
CA SER A 44 -10.37 0.29 -17.15
C SER A 44 -9.44 1.51 -16.97
N LYS A 45 -9.86 2.46 -16.14
CA LYS A 45 -9.08 3.66 -15.82
C LYS A 45 -7.79 3.34 -15.05
N THR A 46 -7.82 2.37 -14.16
CA THR A 46 -6.63 1.92 -13.40
C THR A 46 -5.60 1.28 -14.33
N THR A 47 -6.02 0.44 -15.28
CA THR A 47 -5.13 -0.13 -16.29
C THR A 47 -4.49 0.97 -17.13
N LYS A 48 -5.29 1.93 -17.61
CA LYS A 48 -4.78 3.08 -18.36
C LYS A 48 -3.80 3.90 -17.53
N PHE A 49 -4.11 4.16 -16.26
CA PHE A 49 -3.25 4.90 -15.34
C PHE A 49 -1.88 4.22 -15.19
N ARG A 50 -1.85 2.90 -14.98
CA ARG A 50 -0.59 2.12 -14.88
C ARG A 50 0.22 2.16 -16.18
N GLU A 51 -0.43 2.05 -17.33
CA GLU A 51 0.24 2.15 -18.63
C GLU A 51 0.90 3.53 -18.81
N MET A 52 0.18 4.60 -18.44
CA MET A 52 0.68 5.97 -18.52
C MET A 52 1.84 6.21 -17.54
N GLN A 53 1.76 5.70 -16.31
CA GLN A 53 2.86 5.75 -15.35
C GLN A 53 4.11 5.05 -15.90
N TRP A 54 3.94 3.84 -16.45
CA TRP A 54 5.06 3.11 -17.04
C TRP A 54 5.70 3.88 -18.22
N GLN A 55 4.88 4.46 -19.09
CA GLN A 55 5.38 5.31 -20.17
C GLN A 55 6.12 6.54 -19.64
N TYR A 56 5.60 7.15 -18.57
CA TYR A 56 6.22 8.30 -17.92
C TYR A 56 7.58 7.93 -17.33
N ASP A 57 7.67 6.83 -16.57
CA ASP A 57 8.91 6.37 -15.97
C ASP A 57 9.98 6.11 -17.04
N ARG A 58 9.62 5.37 -18.09
CA ARG A 58 10.51 5.09 -19.23
C ARG A 58 11.00 6.35 -19.94
N LEU A 59 10.13 7.34 -20.11
CA LEU A 59 10.49 8.60 -20.75
C LEU A 59 11.33 9.49 -19.80
N ALA A 60 11.06 9.45 -18.50
CA ALA A 60 11.78 10.22 -17.49
C ALA A 60 13.25 9.77 -17.34
N GLU A 61 13.56 8.49 -17.61
CA GLU A 61 14.93 7.97 -17.67
C GLU A 61 15.81 8.71 -18.69
N HIS A 62 15.21 9.29 -19.74
CA HIS A 62 15.92 10.00 -20.81
C HIS A 62 15.95 11.53 -20.64
N GLY A 63 15.44 12.05 -19.52
CA GLY A 63 15.45 13.48 -19.19
C GLY A 63 14.11 14.18 -19.45
N THR A 64 13.98 15.41 -18.94
CA THR A 64 12.72 16.18 -18.98
C THR A 64 12.48 16.87 -20.32
N GLY A 65 11.27 16.74 -20.86
CA GLY A 65 10.84 17.42 -22.10
C GLY A 65 9.35 17.77 -22.10
N PRO A 66 8.87 18.59 -23.05
CA PRO A 66 7.47 19.05 -23.11
C PRO A 66 6.45 17.89 -23.20
N HIS A 67 6.83 16.76 -23.82
CA HIS A 67 6.00 15.55 -23.87
C HIS A 67 5.81 14.89 -22.49
N LEU A 68 6.81 14.93 -21.61
CA LEU A 68 6.69 14.42 -20.25
C LEU A 68 5.74 15.27 -19.40
N ASN A 69 5.70 16.59 -19.64
CA ASN A 69 4.78 17.47 -18.94
C ASN A 69 3.33 17.17 -19.34
N GLY A 70 3.04 16.96 -20.63
CA GLY A 70 1.71 16.56 -21.09
C GLY A 70 1.27 15.24 -20.48
N LEU A 71 2.14 14.22 -20.54
CA LEU A 71 1.86 12.90 -19.95
C LEU A 71 1.63 12.98 -18.43
N ARG A 72 2.41 13.80 -17.71
CA ARG A 72 2.20 14.05 -16.28
C ARG A 72 0.82 14.67 -16.03
N GLN A 73 0.43 15.68 -16.78
CA GLN A 73 -0.87 16.33 -16.64
C GLN A 73 -2.01 15.33 -16.88
N ASP A 74 -1.88 14.46 -17.87
CA ASP A 74 -2.89 13.44 -18.15
C ASP A 74 -2.97 12.38 -17.03
N ILE A 75 -1.82 11.98 -16.46
CA ILE A 75 -1.75 11.10 -15.28
C ILE A 75 -2.44 11.76 -14.08
N GLU A 76 -2.18 13.03 -13.81
CA GLU A 76 -2.81 13.77 -12.72
C GLU A 76 -4.33 13.93 -12.92
N ALA A 77 -4.77 14.20 -14.16
CA ALA A 77 -6.19 14.28 -14.49
C ALA A 77 -6.89 12.93 -14.28
N LEU A 78 -6.27 11.84 -14.73
CA LEU A 78 -6.81 10.49 -14.55
C LEU A 78 -6.80 10.05 -13.08
N ALA A 79 -5.79 10.44 -12.30
CA ALA A 79 -5.75 10.21 -10.87
C ALA A 79 -6.90 10.95 -10.15
N LYS A 80 -7.13 12.22 -10.48
CA LYS A 80 -8.26 13.00 -9.92
C LYS A 80 -9.61 12.40 -10.27
N ASP A 81 -9.76 11.93 -11.50
CA ASP A 81 -10.96 11.23 -11.95
C ASP A 81 -11.17 9.93 -11.15
N LEU A 82 -10.13 9.11 -10.98
CA LEU A 82 -10.16 7.92 -10.12
C LEU A 82 -10.49 8.26 -8.66
N ASP A 83 -9.93 9.34 -8.11
CA ASP A 83 -10.23 9.82 -6.75
C ASP A 83 -11.67 10.27 -6.54
N SER A 84 -12.42 10.54 -7.62
CA SER A 84 -13.83 10.93 -7.52
C SER A 84 -14.74 9.75 -7.17
N TYR A 85 -14.30 8.51 -7.40
CA TYR A 85 -15.09 7.32 -7.11
C TYR A 85 -15.12 7.02 -5.60
N PRO A 86 -16.32 6.86 -5.00
CA PRO A 86 -16.43 6.56 -3.58
C PRO A 86 -15.77 5.23 -3.19
N GLU A 87 -15.73 4.26 -4.10
CA GLU A 87 -15.05 2.97 -3.91
C GLU A 87 -13.53 3.14 -3.82
N VAL A 88 -12.94 4.03 -4.63
CA VAL A 88 -11.51 4.36 -4.58
C VAL A 88 -11.18 5.10 -3.28
N GLN A 89 -12.03 6.05 -2.87
CA GLN A 89 -11.85 6.76 -1.60
C GLN A 89 -11.92 5.80 -0.40
N ALA A 90 -12.89 4.89 -0.40
CA ALA A 90 -13.05 3.88 0.64
C ALA A 90 -11.84 2.93 0.69
N TYR A 91 -11.35 2.49 -0.47
CA TYR A 91 -10.15 1.67 -0.57
C TYR A 91 -8.92 2.38 -0.01
N LYS A 92 -8.68 3.64 -0.40
CA LYS A 92 -7.57 4.46 0.11
C LYS A 92 -7.64 4.68 1.62
N ALA A 93 -8.84 4.96 2.14
CA ALA A 93 -9.06 5.12 3.56
C ALA A 93 -8.78 3.82 4.34
N ALA A 94 -9.20 2.67 3.82
CA ALA A 94 -8.93 1.37 4.42
C ALA A 94 -7.44 1.01 4.37
N MET A 95 -6.77 1.29 3.24
CA MET A 95 -5.33 1.11 3.08
C MET A 95 -4.54 1.93 4.12
N LYS A 96 -4.94 3.18 4.37
CA LYS A 96 -4.33 4.02 5.40
C LYS A 96 -4.45 3.41 6.81
N ARG A 97 -5.60 2.81 7.15
CA ARG A 97 -5.78 2.15 8.45
C ARG A 97 -4.89 0.92 8.61
N VAL A 98 -4.72 0.14 7.54
CA VAL A 98 -3.78 -1.00 7.54
C VAL A 98 -2.34 -0.52 7.76
N ASP A 99 -1.94 0.58 7.11
CA ASP A 99 -0.61 1.19 7.34
C ASP A 99 -0.45 1.66 8.80
N GLU A 100 -1.44 2.36 9.35
CA GLU A 100 -1.45 2.79 10.77
C GLU A 100 -1.34 1.60 11.73
N LEU A 101 -2.00 0.48 11.44
CA LEU A 101 -1.88 -0.77 12.20
C LEU A 101 -0.47 -1.34 12.12
N LEU A 102 0.08 -1.51 10.91
CA LEU A 102 1.42 -2.06 10.70
C LEU A 102 2.50 -1.19 11.33
N LYS A 103 2.34 0.13 11.25
CA LYS A 103 3.21 1.09 11.92
C LYS A 103 3.16 0.92 13.43
N SER A 104 1.97 0.81 14.02
CA SER A 104 1.81 0.62 15.47
C SER A 104 2.48 -0.67 15.96
N VAL A 105 2.35 -1.76 15.18
CA VAL A 105 3.05 -3.03 15.46
C VAL A 105 4.56 -2.85 15.38
N THR A 106 5.05 -2.18 14.34
CA THR A 106 6.49 -1.91 14.16
C THR A 106 7.05 -1.06 15.29
N ASP A 107 6.34 0.00 15.70
CA ASP A 107 6.73 0.88 16.79
C ASP A 107 6.78 0.11 18.12
N LEU A 108 5.82 -0.79 18.37
CA LEU A 108 5.83 -1.65 19.56
C LEU A 108 7.04 -2.60 19.57
N ILE A 109 7.35 -3.25 18.45
CA ILE A 109 8.53 -4.11 18.33
C ILE A 109 9.80 -3.29 18.59
N ALA A 110 9.94 -2.10 17.98
CA ALA A 110 11.07 -1.22 18.17
C ALA A 110 11.24 -0.77 19.65
N ALA A 111 10.13 -0.48 20.32
CA ALA A 111 10.13 -0.14 21.75
C ALA A 111 10.68 -1.29 22.61
N THR A 112 10.32 -2.55 22.33
CA THR A 112 10.84 -3.70 23.11
C THR A 112 12.35 -3.89 22.98
N ILE A 113 12.93 -3.54 21.83
CA ILE A 113 14.38 -3.61 21.60
C ILE A 113 15.07 -2.51 22.41
N THR A 114 14.48 -1.31 22.41
CA THR A 114 15.04 -0.13 23.07
C THR A 114 14.92 -0.21 24.59
N GLU A 115 13.79 -0.69 25.10
CA GLU A 115 13.54 -0.88 26.55
C GLU A 115 14.47 -1.96 27.12
N LYS A 116 14.63 -3.10 26.45
CA LYS A 116 15.59 -4.14 26.85
C LYS A 116 17.05 -3.74 26.76
N ALA A 117 17.38 -2.70 25.99
CA ALA A 117 18.75 -2.20 25.89
C ALA A 117 19.10 -1.22 27.04
N ALA A 118 18.11 -0.75 27.79
CA ALA A 118 18.27 0.20 28.90
C ALA A 118 18.39 -0.46 30.29
N GLU A 119 18.33 -1.80 30.37
CA GLU A 119 18.57 -2.61 31.58
C GLU A 119 19.96 -3.27 31.58
#